data_AF-A0A358MBE9-F1
#
_entry.id   AF-A0A358MBE9-F1
#
_cell.length_a   1.000
_cell.length_b   1.000
_cell.length_c   1.000
_cell.angle_alpha   90.00
_cell.angle_beta   90.00
_cell.angle_gamma   90.00
#
_symmetry.space_group_name_H-M   'P 1'
#
loop_
_entity.id
_entity.type
_entity.pdbx_description
1 polymer ?
#
loop_
_entity_poly.entity_id
_entity_poly.type
_entity_poly.pdbx_seq_one_letter_code
_entity_poly.pdbx_strand_id
1 'polypeptide(L)' 'EVRVSNAPAIHLYEKFGFVSEGIRPKFYEKPTEDAMIMWRR' A
#
# COMPACT_ATOMS: atom_id res chain seq x y z
N GLU A 1 3.40 -2.36 3.56
CA GLU A 1 2.07 -1.70 3.44
C GLU A 1 2.25 -0.22 3.10
N VAL A 2 1.28 0.36 2.38
CA VAL A 2 1.35 1.71 1.83
C VAL A 2 -0.05 2.31 1.78
N ARG A 3 -0.16 3.64 1.91
CA ARG A 3 -1.41 4.38 1.65
C ARG A 3 -1.92 4.10 0.23
N VAL A 4 -3.20 3.78 0.09
CA VAL A 4 -3.82 3.49 -1.23
C VAL A 4 -3.71 4.67 -2.19
N SER A 5 -3.64 5.90 -1.67
CA SER A 5 -3.49 7.11 -2.50
C SER A 5 -2.04 7.38 -2.91
N ASN A 6 -1.05 6.69 -2.34
CA ASN A 6 0.38 6.94 -2.61
C ASN A 6 0.86 6.16 -3.83
N ALA A 7 0.33 6.52 -4.99
CA ALA A 7 0.69 5.92 -6.28
C ALA A 7 2.21 5.89 -6.52
N PRO A 8 3.01 6.95 -6.25
CA PRO A 8 4.46 6.89 -6.45
C PRO A 8 5.15 5.78 -5.64
N ALA A 9 4.77 5.60 -4.37
CA ALA A 9 5.34 4.54 -3.54
C ALA A 9 4.87 3.14 -3.95
N ILE A 10 3.61 3.00 -4.38
CA ILE A 10 3.07 1.73 -4.92
C ILE A 10 3.90 1.30 -6.15
N HIS A 11 4.08 2.18 -7.13
CA HIS A 11 4.86 1.88 -8.33
C HIS A 11 6.33 1.57 -8.01
N LEU A 12 6.91 2.21 -6.98
CA LEU A 12 8.26 1.90 -6.52
C LEU A 12 8.32 0.46 -5.99
N TYR A 13 7.37 0.07 -5.15
CA TYR A 13 7.30 -1.29 -4.59
C TYR A 13 7.06 -2.34 -5.67
N GLU A 14 6.18 -2.08 -6.64
CA GLU A 14 5.98 -2.95 -7.81
C GLU A 14 7.27 -3.17 -8.60
N LYS A 15 8.06 -2.12 -8.84
CA LYS A 15 9.37 -2.23 -9.50
C LYS A 15 10.37 -3.09 -8.71
N PHE A 16 10.25 -3.15 -7.39
CA PHE A 16 11.06 -4.00 -6.53
C PHE A 16 10.48 -5.41 -6.32
N GLY A 17 9.46 -5.80 -7.10
CA GLY A 17 8.87 -7.13 -7.08
C GLY A 17 7.87 -7.37 -5.96
N PHE A 18 7.39 -6.30 -5.29
CA PHE A 18 6.28 -6.43 -4.36
C PHE A 18 4.97 -6.51 -5.13
N VAL A 19 4.01 -7.25 -4.58
CA VAL A 19 2.65 -7.39 -5.08
C VAL A 19 1.65 -7.02 -3.99
N SER A 20 0.46 -6.55 -4.39
CA SER A 20 -0.64 -6.29 -3.47
C SER A 20 -1.27 -7.61 -3.01
N GLU A 21 -1.21 -7.89 -1.70
CA GLU A 21 -1.80 -9.09 -1.08
C GLU A 21 -3.12 -8.78 -0.35
N GLY A 22 -3.50 -7.50 -0.19
CA GLY A 22 -4.79 -7.13 0.40
C GLY A 22 -4.92 -5.66 0.79
N ILE A 23 -6.10 -5.27 1.28
CA ILE A 23 -6.40 -3.92 1.78
C ILE A 23 -6.85 -4.01 3.25
N ARG A 24 -6.33 -3.12 4.09
CA ARG A 24 -6.84 -2.88 5.44
C ARG A 24 -7.61 -1.56 5.49
N PRO A 25 -8.93 -1.59 5.71
CA PRO A 25 -9.74 -0.38 5.73
C PRO A 25 -9.40 0.50 6.93
N LYS A 26 -9.39 1.83 6.72
CA LYS A 26 -9.20 2.87 7.75
C LYS A 26 -7.96 2.67 8.64
N PHE A 27 -6.89 2.11 8.08
CA PHE A 27 -5.67 1.79 8.83
C PHE A 27 -4.88 3.03 9.27
N TYR A 28 -4.82 4.06 8.42
CA TYR A 28 -4.25 5.34 8.80
C TYR A 28 -5.34 6.23 9.39
N GLU A 29 -5.00 7.03 10.40
CA GLU A 29 -6.00 7.86 11.11
C GLU A 29 -5.93 9.35 10.74
N LYS A 30 -4.82 9.81 10.12
CA LYS A 30 -4.57 11.24 9.84
C LYS A 30 -3.92 11.44 8.46
N PRO A 31 -4.68 11.72 7.40
CA PRO A 31 -6.13 11.52 7.27
C PRO A 31 -6.52 10.04 7.36
N THR A 32 -7.80 9.77 7.63
CA THR A 32 -8.34 8.41 7.59
C THR A 32 -8.17 7.83 6.20
N GLU A 33 -7.45 6.73 6.09
CA GLU A 33 -7.15 6.12 4.80
C GLU A 33 -6.87 4.62 4.94
N ASP A 34 -7.19 3.90 3.88
CA ASP A 34 -6.91 2.48 3.77
C ASP A 34 -5.41 2.22 3.52
N ALA A 35 -4.92 1.10 4.02
CA ALA A 35 -3.58 0.61 3.73
C ALA A 35 -3.63 -0.55 2.74
N MET A 36 -2.89 -0.44 1.66
CA MET A 36 -2.57 -1.54 0.76
C MET A 36 -1.41 -2.36 1.32
N ILE A 37 -1.65 -3.64 1.58
CA ILE A 37 -0.63 -4.58 2.00
C ILE A 37 0.16 -4.98 0.75
N MET A 38 1.41 -4.54 0.68
CA MET A 38 2.36 -4.93 -0.34
C MET A 38 3.35 -5.93 0.25
N TRP A 39 3.56 -7.06 -0.41
CA TRP A 39 4.48 -8.12 0.02
C TRP A 39 5.39 -8.56 -1.12
N ARG A 40 6.63 -8.92 -0.83
CA ARG A 40 7.56 -9.50 -1.80
C ARG A 40 7.64 -10.99 -1.54
N ARG A 41 7.34 -11.79 -2.57
CA ARG A 41 7.53 -13.24 -2.52
C ARG A 41 9.01 -13.59 -2.70
#